data_AF-A0A367LUF9-F1
#
_entry.id   AF-A0A367LUF9-F1
#
_cell.length_a   1.000
_cell.length_b   1.000
_cell.length_c   1.000
_cell.angle_alpha   90.00
_cell.angle_beta   90.00
_cell.angle_gamma   90.00
#
_symmetry.space_group_name_H-M   'P 1'
#
loop_
_entity.id
_entity.type
_entity.pdbx_description
1 polymer ?
#
loop_
_entity_poly.entity_id
_entity_poly.type
_entity_poly.pdbx_seq_one_letter_code
_entity_poly.pdbx_strand_id
1 'polypeptide(L)'
;LLEAGASLSLFAEKRLIELRLPSGKPGDKGAAILQEYLQRPPEDTVLLLSLPKLDGSTQKTKWAKALIDGNAAQFIQVLSLILISD
;
A
#
# COMPACT_ATOMS: atom_id res chain seq x y z
N LEU A 1 6.94 -30.49 22.34
CA LEU A 1 6.85 -29.01 22.41
C LEU A 1 6.97 -28.37 21.02
N LEU A 2 6.33 -28.95 20.00
CA LEU A 2 6.40 -28.50 18.59
C LEU A 2 5.02 -28.53 17.90
N GLU A 3 3.94 -28.33 18.67
CA GLU A 3 2.56 -28.52 18.20
C GLU A 3 1.67 -27.40 18.79
N ALA A 4 1.97 -26.13 18.47
CA ALA A 4 1.08 -25.00 18.80
C ALA A 4 1.34 -23.72 17.96
N GLY A 5 2.08 -23.79 16.85
CA GLY A 5 2.45 -22.61 16.05
C GLY A 5 1.63 -22.40 14.78
N ALA A 6 0.82 -23.37 14.36
CA ALA A 6 0.17 -23.36 13.04
C ALA A 6 -1.26 -22.80 13.05
N SER A 7 -1.84 -22.49 14.23
CA SER A 7 -3.24 -22.04 14.35
C SER A 7 -3.41 -20.55 14.63
N LEU A 8 -2.35 -19.74 14.45
CA LEU A 8 -2.43 -18.28 14.66
C LEU A 8 -2.93 -17.50 13.42
N SER A 9 -3.15 -18.14 12.26
CA SER A 9 -3.42 -17.42 11.01
C SER A 9 -4.73 -17.79 10.28
N LEU A 10 -5.48 -18.81 10.71
CA LEU A 10 -6.68 -19.25 9.96
C LEU A 10 -7.99 -18.54 10.36
N PHE A 11 -8.01 -17.83 11.49
CA PHE A 11 -9.16 -17.03 11.94
C PHE A 11 -8.82 -15.54 12.13
N ALA A 12 -7.60 -15.12 11.82
CA ALA A 12 -7.25 -13.70 11.77
C ALA A 12 -7.85 -13.13 10.49
N GLU A 13 -9.06 -12.57 10.59
CA GLU A 13 -9.69 -11.82 9.52
C GLU A 13 -8.76 -10.66 9.15
N LYS A 14 -8.03 -10.81 8.05
CA LYS A 14 -7.18 -9.73 7.53
C LYS A 14 -8.08 -8.55 7.19
N ARG A 15 -7.87 -7.43 7.87
CA ARG A 15 -8.63 -6.21 7.64
C ARG A 15 -8.11 -5.54 6.38
N LEU A 16 -8.98 -5.29 5.42
CA LEU A 16 -8.65 -4.49 4.25
C LEU A 16 -9.03 -3.03 4.49
N ILE A 17 -8.04 -2.13 4.41
CA ILE A 17 -8.26 -0.69 4.41
C ILE A 17 -7.96 -0.18 3.01
N GLU A 18 -8.96 0.37 2.33
CA GLU A 18 -8.76 1.03 1.03
C GLU A 18 -8.65 2.54 1.23
N LEU A 19 -7.54 3.12 0.75
CA LEU A 19 -7.34 4.56 0.70
C LEU A 19 -7.25 5.00 -0.76
N ARG A 20 -8.17 5.89 -1.17
CA ARG A 20 -8.18 6.48 -2.51
C ARG A 20 -7.59 7.88 -2.47
N LEU A 21 -6.61 8.15 -3.32
CA LEU A 21 -5.96 9.45 -3.47
C LEU A 21 -6.20 9.99 -4.90
N PRO A 22 -7.34 10.66 -5.17
CA PRO A 22 -7.68 11.13 -6.52
C PRO A 22 -6.65 12.11 -7.11
N SER A 23 -6.02 12.92 -6.25
CA SER A 23 -4.96 13.87 -6.64
C SER A 23 -3.59 13.19 -6.85
N GLY A 24 -3.46 11.90 -6.54
CA GLY A 24 -2.20 11.16 -6.53
C GLY A 24 -1.26 11.50 -5.38
N LYS A 25 -1.59 12.48 -4.54
CA LYS A 25 -0.71 12.99 -3.47
C LYS A 25 -1.44 12.99 -2.13
N PRO A 26 -0.87 12.38 -1.08
CA PRO A 26 -1.47 12.34 0.26
C PRO A 26 -1.34 13.65 1.05
N GLY A 27 -0.70 14.68 0.49
CA GLY A 27 -0.32 15.90 1.21
C GLY A 27 0.76 15.65 2.28
N ASP A 28 1.22 16.70 2.96
CA ASP A 28 2.36 16.59 3.89
C ASP A 28 2.05 15.70 5.10
N LYS A 29 0.89 15.92 5.74
CA LYS A 29 0.45 15.12 6.88
C LYS A 29 0.23 13.66 6.50
N GLY A 30 -0.45 13.40 5.38
CA GLY A 30 -0.70 12.05 4.90
C GLY A 30 0.59 11.33 4.49
N ALA A 31 1.54 12.03 3.87
CA ALA A 31 2.85 11.48 3.53
C ALA A 31 3.63 11.06 4.79
N ALA A 32 3.57 11.84 5.87
CA ALA A 32 4.22 11.49 7.13
C ALA A 32 3.59 10.23 7.76
N ILE A 33 2.26 10.19 7.83
CA ILE A 33 1.51 9.03 8.37
C ILE A 33 1.79 7.76 7.55
N LEU A 34 1.81 7.86 6.22
CA LEU A 34 2.12 6.71 5.35
C LEU A 34 3.54 6.19 5.59
N GLN A 35 4.52 7.10 5.73
CA GLN A 35 5.89 6.70 6.03
C GLN A 35 6.00 5.99 7.38
N GLU A 36 5.32 6.49 8.41
CA GLU A 36 5.28 5.86 9.74
C GLU A 36 4.60 4.48 9.70
N TYR A 37 3.45 4.38 9.03
CA TYR A 37 2.72 3.13 8.84
C TYR A 37 3.60 2.05 8.20
N LEU A 38 4.39 2.42 7.17
CA LEU A 38 5.27 1.49 6.46
C LEU A 38 6.49 1.05 7.28
N GLN A 39 6.85 1.74 8.38
CA GLN A 39 7.92 1.26 9.27
C GLN A 39 7.49 0.04 10.09
N ARG A 40 6.20 -0.06 10.43
CA ARG A 40 5.64 -1.15 11.23
C ARG A 40 4.20 -1.42 10.82
N PRO A 41 3.99 -2.00 9.62
CA PRO A 41 2.64 -2.33 9.18
C PRO A 41 2.02 -3.37 10.12
N PRO A 42 0.73 -3.27 10.46
CA PRO A 42 0.05 -4.30 11.24
C PRO A 42 -0.01 -5.62 10.46
N GLU A 43 0.30 -6.74 11.11
CA GLU A 43 0.38 -8.07 10.47
C GLU A 43 -0.98 -8.54 9.90
N ASP A 44 -2.07 -8.10 10.53
CA ASP A 44 -3.45 -8.47 10.18
C ASP A 44 -4.17 -7.41 9.34
N THR A 45 -3.45 -6.42 8.79
CA THR A 45 -4.07 -5.36 7.98
C THR A 45 -3.38 -5.21 6.64
N VAL A 46 -4.19 -5.19 5.58
CA VAL A 46 -3.75 -4.87 4.22
C VAL A 46 -4.22 -3.45 3.90
N LEU A 47 -3.29 -2.56 3.59
CA LEU A 47 -3.57 -1.23 3.08
C LEU A 47 -3.52 -1.25 1.55
N LEU A 48 -4.66 -1.03 0.90
CA LEU A 48 -4.75 -0.83 -0.54
C LEU A 48 -4.77 0.67 -0.84
N LEU A 49 -3.70 1.16 -1.47
CA LEU A 49 -3.60 2.55 -1.90
C LEU A 49 -3.93 2.67 -3.39
N SER A 50 -5.05 3.32 -3.72
CA SER A 50 -5.47 3.58 -5.10
C SER A 50 -5.20 5.03 -5.47
N LEU A 51 -4.30 5.25 -6.44
CA LEU A 51 -3.92 6.56 -6.93
C LEU A 51 -3.68 6.55 -8.45
N PRO A 52 -3.81 7.70 -9.14
CA PRO A 52 -3.35 7.83 -10.53
C PRO A 52 -1.84 7.59 -10.65
N LYS A 53 -1.38 7.36 -11.89
CA LYS A 53 0.05 7.19 -12.17
C LYS A 53 0.87 8.36 -11.60
N LEU A 54 1.89 8.03 -10.82
CA LEU A 54 2.80 9.01 -10.26
C LEU A 54 3.73 9.58 -11.33
N ASP A 55 3.83 10.90 -11.40
CA ASP A 55 4.84 11.58 -12.19
C ASP A 55 6.26 11.35 -11.62
N GLY A 56 7.29 11.58 -12.44
CA GLY A 56 8.68 11.31 -12.06
C GLY A 56 9.20 12.15 -10.90
N SER A 57 8.61 13.32 -10.62
CA SER A 57 8.97 14.13 -9.44
C SER A 57 8.36 13.54 -8.17
N THR A 58 7.11 13.08 -8.26
CA THR A 58 6.40 12.46 -7.16
C THR A 58 7.02 11.11 -6.79
N GLN A 59 7.44 10.29 -7.76
CA GLN A 59 8.16 9.03 -7.51
C GLN A 59 9.47 9.22 -6.72
N LYS A 60 10.10 10.40 -6.79
CA LYS A 60 11.35 10.69 -6.07
C LYS A 60 11.12 11.12 -4.62
N THR A 61 9.89 11.42 -4.22
CA THR A 61 9.54 11.81 -2.84
C THR A 61 9.74 10.65 -1.88
N LYS A 62 10.01 10.96 -0.60
CA LYS A 62 10.29 9.93 0.42
C LYS A 62 9.15 8.93 0.59
N TRP A 63 7.91 9.41 0.62
CA TRP A 63 6.73 8.55 0.79
C TRP A 63 6.51 7.64 -0.43
N ALA A 64 6.72 8.14 -1.65
CA ALA A 64 6.57 7.33 -2.85
C ALA A 64 7.66 6.25 -2.93
N LYS A 65 8.91 6.60 -2.62
CA LYS A 65 10.00 5.62 -2.53
C LYS A 65 9.72 4.55 -1.47
N ALA A 66 9.17 4.94 -0.31
CA ALA A 66 8.81 3.97 0.73
C ALA A 66 7.75 2.95 0.25
N LEU A 67 6.84 3.35 -0.65
CA LEU A 67 5.87 2.45 -1.24
C LEU A 67 6.44 1.59 -2.39
N ILE A 68 7.29 2.18 -3.23
CA ILE A 68 7.81 1.54 -4.45
C ILE A 68 8.95 0.56 -4.12
N ASP A 69 9.88 0.98 -3.26
CA ASP A 69 11.13 0.26 -2.98
C ASP A 69 11.08 -0.47 -1.62
N GLY A 70 10.10 -0.18 -0.77
CA GLY A 70 10.03 -0.68 0.60
C GLY A 70 9.54 -2.13 0.70
N ASN A 71 10.12 -2.90 1.62
CA ASN A 71 9.73 -4.29 1.87
C ASN A 71 8.32 -4.46 2.47
N ALA A 72 7.76 -3.39 3.05
CA ALA A 72 6.45 -3.39 3.69
C ALA A 72 5.28 -3.25 2.71
N ALA A 73 5.56 -2.94 1.43
CA ALA A 73 4.54 -2.72 0.42
C ALA A 73 4.92 -3.41 -0.89
N GLN A 74 3.92 -3.91 -1.60
CA GLN A 74 4.07 -4.31 -3.00
C GLN A 74 3.45 -3.21 -3.87
N PHE A 75 4.29 -2.47 -4.59
CA PHE A 75 3.81 -1.50 -5.56
C PHE A 75 3.45 -2.20 -6.87
N ILE A 76 2.20 -2.06 -7.30
CA ILE A 76 1.70 -2.62 -8.56
C ILE A 76 1.08 -1.49 -9.36
N GLN A 77 1.67 -1.19 -10.51
CA GLN A 77 1.06 -0.27 -11.46
C GLN A 77 0.11 -1.05 -12.37
N VAL A 78 -1.19 -0.87 -12.16
CA VAL A 78 -2.20 -1.42 -13.06
C VAL A 78 -2.24 -0.55 -14.32
N LEU A 79 -1.81 -1.09 -15.45
CA LEU A 79 -2.01 -0.45 -16.74
C LEU A 79 -3.53 -0.48 -16.99
N SER A 80 -4.18 0.69 -17.05
CA SER A 80 -5.56 0.75 -17.52
C SER A 80 -5.56 0.25 -18.97
N LEU A 81 -5.96 -1.00 -19.18
CA LEU A 81 -6.34 -1.47 -20.48
C LEU A 81 -7.63 -0.72 -20.78
N ILE A 82 -7.51 0.40 -21.49
CA ILE A 82 -8.67 1.08 -22.07
C ILE A 82 -9.38 -0.01 -22.87
N LEU A 83 -10.57 -0.39 -22.42
CA LEU A 83 -11.48 -1.20 -23.20
C LEU A 83 -11.63 -0.46 -24.53
N ILE A 84 -11.06 -1.04 -25.58
CA ILE A 84 -11.43 -0.76 -26.94
C ILE A 84 -12.88 -1.23 -27.03
N SER A 85 -13.81 -0.33 -26.75
CA SER A 85 -15.23 -0.49 -26.98
C SER A 85 -15.63 0.60 -27.96
N ASP A 86 -15.83 0.16 -29.21
CA ASP A 86 -16.46 0.83 -30.37
C ASP A 86 -16.09 2.30 -30.67
#